data_AF-A0A1H7TTR7-F1
#
_entry.id   AF-A0A1H7TTR7-F1
#
_cell.length_a   1.000
_cell.length_b   1.000
_cell.length_c   1.000
_cell.angle_alpha   90.00
_cell.angle_beta   90.00
_cell.angle_gamma   90.00
#
_symmetry.space_group_name_H-M   'P 1'
#
loop_
_entity.id
_entity.type
_entity.pdbx_description
1 polymer ?
#
loop_
_entity_poly.entity_id
_entity_poly.type
_entity_poly.pdbx_seq_one_letter_code
_entity_poly.pdbx_strand_id
1 'polypeptide(L)'
;MKKLLVNLIGFIVGVSLFIGVTVSADTPMYRLYNPNSGEHFYTSSTYERDSLGSIGWKKEGVGWLAPDSGNPVYRLYNPNSGDHHYTQSAIERDSLTRIGWRYEGIAWQSGGSVPVYRLYNPNARTGTHHYTLSVGERNSLASIGWRYEGVSWYAINDGAAYADASSFSDSNGGNSGKSLVGPNADGMVYVASGGNSDVYWYRIENMPSNTNFNNVVKMSEQTAISRGKHHSEKEKYN
;
A
#
# COMPACT_ATOMS: atom_id res chain seq x y z
N MET A 1 -62.22 -44.11 27.70
CA MET A 1 -60.84 -43.82 27.24
C MET A 1 -60.81 -43.69 25.72
N LYS A 2 -60.82 -42.48 25.17
CA LYS A 2 -60.42 -42.19 23.78
C LYS A 2 -59.69 -40.84 23.79
N LYS A 3 -58.42 -40.87 23.36
CA LYS A 3 -57.43 -39.81 23.52
C LYS A 3 -57.65 -38.70 22.48
N LEU A 4 -57.57 -37.44 22.92
CA LEU A 4 -57.48 -36.26 22.05
C LEU A 4 -56.12 -36.26 21.34
N LEU A 5 -56.12 -36.07 20.02
CA LEU A 5 -54.94 -35.72 19.23
C LEU A 5 -54.90 -34.21 19.04
N VAL A 6 -53.85 -33.56 19.54
CA VAL A 6 -53.53 -32.16 19.29
C VAL A 6 -52.52 -32.11 18.15
N ASN A 7 -52.90 -31.49 17.03
CA ASN A 7 -51.98 -31.17 15.93
C ASN A 7 -51.28 -29.84 16.26
N LEU A 8 -49.99 -29.89 16.57
CA LEU A 8 -49.15 -28.71 16.72
C LEU A 8 -48.52 -28.38 15.35
N ILE A 9 -48.96 -27.30 14.73
CA ILE A 9 -48.33 -26.73 13.53
C ILE A 9 -47.09 -25.96 14.00
N GLY A 10 -45.91 -26.54 13.81
CA GLY A 10 -44.63 -25.86 14.06
C GLY A 10 -44.34 -24.84 12.96
N PHE A 11 -44.35 -23.55 13.32
CA PHE A 11 -43.91 -22.46 12.46
C PHE A 11 -42.39 -22.29 12.63
N ILE A 12 -41.60 -22.81 11.70
CA ILE A 12 -40.14 -22.62 11.67
C ILE A 12 -39.88 -21.22 11.11
N VAL A 13 -39.52 -20.27 11.97
CA VAL A 13 -38.93 -19.00 11.55
C VAL A 13 -37.50 -19.29 11.13
N GLY A 14 -37.25 -19.34 9.83
CA GLY A 14 -35.91 -19.43 9.26
C GLY A 14 -35.14 -18.14 9.51
N VAL A 15 -34.36 -18.11 10.58
CA VAL A 15 -33.34 -17.06 10.78
C VAL A 15 -32.20 -17.35 9.81
N SER A 16 -32.21 -16.65 8.67
CA SER A 16 -31.06 -16.64 7.77
C SER A 16 -29.95 -15.82 8.42
N LEU A 17 -28.93 -16.50 8.93
CA LEU A 17 -27.69 -15.88 9.40
C LEU A 17 -26.91 -15.42 8.16
N PHE A 18 -27.03 -14.15 7.80
CA PHE A 18 -26.11 -13.52 6.86
C PHE A 18 -24.78 -13.32 7.58
N ILE A 19 -23.86 -14.28 7.43
CA ILE A 19 -22.45 -14.03 7.72
C ILE A 19 -21.99 -13.07 6.61
N GLY A 20 -22.00 -11.78 6.91
CA GLY A 20 -21.28 -10.80 6.11
C GLY A 20 -19.80 -11.15 6.22
N VAL A 21 -19.28 -11.92 5.26
CA VAL A 21 -17.84 -12.00 5.04
C VAL A 21 -17.46 -10.61 4.56
N THR A 22 -17.00 -9.77 5.49
CA THR A 22 -16.23 -8.60 5.13
C THR A 22 -14.95 -9.13 4.51
N VAL A 23 -14.90 -9.16 3.17
CA VAL A 23 -13.64 -9.28 2.46
C VAL A 23 -12.87 -8.01 2.83
N SER A 24 -11.95 -8.14 3.80
CA SER A 24 -10.89 -7.14 3.99
C SER A 24 -10.24 -6.97 2.62
N ALA A 25 -10.29 -5.77 2.05
CA ALA A 25 -9.74 -5.54 0.73
C ALA A 25 -8.23 -5.39 0.88
N ASP A 26 -7.54 -6.53 1.01
CA ASP A 26 -6.10 -6.56 1.19
C ASP A 26 -5.38 -5.75 0.08
N THR A 27 -4.58 -4.76 0.49
CA THR A 27 -3.91 -3.85 -0.44
C THR A 27 -2.52 -4.40 -0.83
N PRO A 28 -2.22 -4.57 -2.13
CA PRO A 28 -0.92 -5.07 -2.57
C PRO A 28 0.19 -4.03 -2.39
N MET A 29 1.27 -4.41 -1.70
CA MET A 29 2.50 -3.62 -1.67
C MET A 29 3.44 -4.07 -2.79
N TYR A 30 3.61 -3.23 -3.80
CA TYR A 30 4.54 -3.47 -4.90
C TYR A 30 5.98 -3.28 -4.43
N ARG A 31 6.84 -4.22 -4.79
CA ARG A 31 8.30 -4.15 -4.59
C ARG A 31 8.98 -3.77 -5.90
N LEU A 32 9.83 -2.76 -5.85
CA LEU A 32 10.62 -2.31 -6.98
C LEU A 32 12.10 -2.26 -6.62
N TYR A 33 12.97 -2.68 -7.54
CA TYR A 33 14.41 -2.67 -7.38
C TYR A 33 15.08 -1.71 -8.36
N ASN A 34 15.93 -0.83 -7.85
CA ASN A 34 16.77 0.04 -8.66
C ASN A 34 18.11 -0.64 -8.96
N PRO A 35 18.38 -1.08 -10.21
CA PRO A 35 19.63 -1.74 -10.56
C PRO A 35 20.87 -0.83 -10.47
N ASN A 36 20.69 0.50 -10.43
CA ASN A 36 21.80 1.44 -10.40
C ASN A 36 22.26 1.77 -8.97
N SER A 37 21.33 1.81 -8.00
CA SER A 37 21.63 2.16 -6.60
C SER A 37 21.55 0.97 -5.64
N GLY A 38 20.93 -0.14 -6.06
CA GLY A 38 20.63 -1.27 -5.19
C GLY A 38 19.43 -1.06 -4.26
N GLU A 39 18.75 0.08 -4.36
CA GLU A 39 17.58 0.42 -3.55
C GLU A 39 16.38 -0.47 -3.86
N HIS A 40 15.61 -0.78 -2.80
CA HIS A 40 14.26 -1.28 -2.95
C HIS A 40 13.25 -0.21 -2.54
N PHE A 41 12.16 -0.09 -3.29
CA PHE A 41 11.04 0.79 -2.98
C PHE A 41 9.76 -0.02 -2.84
N TYR A 42 8.94 0.35 -1.85
CA TYR A 42 7.71 -0.35 -1.49
C TYR A 42 6.54 0.64 -1.50
N THR A 43 5.49 0.32 -2.26
CA THR A 43 4.34 1.21 -2.43
C THR A 43 3.05 0.47 -2.73
N SER A 44 1.93 1.00 -2.28
CA SER A 44 0.59 0.64 -2.75
C SER A 44 0.15 1.43 -3.98
N SER A 45 0.83 2.52 -4.31
CA SER A 45 0.51 3.37 -5.45
C SER A 45 0.95 2.69 -6.75
N THR A 46 -0.02 2.39 -7.61
CA THR A 46 0.23 1.92 -8.97
C THR A 46 0.93 2.99 -9.80
N TYR A 47 0.67 4.27 -9.54
CA TYR A 47 1.35 5.39 -10.19
C TYR A 47 2.85 5.42 -9.84
N GLU A 48 3.21 5.35 -8.55
CA GLU A 48 4.63 5.34 -8.15
C GLU A 48 5.33 4.11 -8.76
N ARG A 49 4.70 2.93 -8.70
CA ARG A 49 5.22 1.70 -9.32
C ARG A 49 5.47 1.87 -10.82
N ASP A 50 4.48 2.39 -11.56
CA ASP A 50 4.56 2.48 -13.01
C ASP A 50 5.52 3.59 -13.47
N SER A 51 5.57 4.70 -12.73
CA SER A 51 6.51 5.80 -12.95
C SER A 51 7.95 5.35 -12.74
N LEU A 52 8.24 4.67 -11.63
CA LEU A 52 9.58 4.12 -11.36
C LEU A 52 9.97 3.07 -12.41
N GLY A 53 9.04 2.19 -12.80
CA GLY A 53 9.26 1.23 -13.88
C GLY A 53 9.61 1.89 -15.22
N SER A 54 8.94 3.00 -15.56
CA SER A 54 9.19 3.75 -16.80
C SER A 54 10.58 4.39 -16.87
N ILE A 55 11.20 4.65 -15.70
CA ILE A 55 12.56 5.19 -15.60
C ILE A 55 13.61 4.11 -15.27
N GLY A 56 13.28 2.83 -15.46
CA GLY A 56 14.25 1.73 -15.44
C GLY A 56 14.36 0.96 -14.12
N TRP A 57 13.47 1.19 -13.15
CA TRP A 57 13.39 0.30 -11.98
C TRP A 57 12.74 -1.02 -12.37
N LYS A 58 13.24 -2.13 -11.81
CA LYS A 58 12.65 -3.46 -12.01
C LYS A 58 11.44 -3.62 -11.11
N LYS A 59 10.28 -3.95 -11.69
CA LYS A 59 9.09 -4.35 -10.93
C LYS A 59 9.28 -5.80 -10.50
N GLU A 60 9.39 -6.05 -9.21
CA GLU A 60 9.60 -7.40 -8.65
C GLU A 60 8.30 -8.08 -8.20
N GLY A 61 7.16 -7.45 -8.51
CA GLY A 61 5.83 -7.95 -8.18
C GLY A 61 5.30 -7.41 -6.86
N VAL A 62 4.38 -8.17 -6.26
CA VAL A 62 3.81 -7.88 -4.94
C VAL A 62 4.73 -8.49 -3.89
N GLY A 63 5.24 -7.67 -2.97
CA GLY A 63 6.08 -8.12 -1.87
C GLY A 63 5.27 -8.71 -0.72
N TRP A 64 4.08 -8.16 -0.45
CA TRP A 64 3.10 -8.67 0.52
C TRP A 64 1.75 -7.97 0.35
N LEU A 65 0.74 -8.50 1.06
CA LEU A 65 -0.56 -7.84 1.24
C LEU A 65 -0.68 -7.18 2.60
N ALA A 66 -1.06 -5.91 2.62
CA ALA A 66 -1.36 -5.15 3.83
C ALA A 66 -2.87 -5.15 4.11
N PRO A 67 -3.32 -5.25 5.37
CA PRO A 67 -4.73 -5.04 5.70
C PRO A 67 -5.14 -3.58 5.51
N ASP A 68 -6.45 -3.34 5.43
CA ASP A 68 -7.04 -1.99 5.41
C ASP A 68 -6.96 -1.27 6.76
N SER A 69 -6.82 -2.03 7.85
CA SER A 69 -6.79 -1.51 9.21
C SER A 69 -5.74 -2.23 10.05
N GLY A 70 -5.20 -1.53 11.05
CA GLY A 70 -4.20 -2.08 11.94
C GLY A 70 -3.26 -1.01 12.47
N ASN A 71 -2.01 -1.41 12.70
CA ASN A 71 -0.99 -0.51 13.21
C ASN A 71 -0.28 0.20 12.04
N PRO A 72 -0.12 1.53 12.07
CA PRO A 72 0.44 2.27 10.94
C PRO A 72 1.91 1.90 10.70
N VAL A 73 2.28 1.73 9.43
CA VAL A 73 3.66 1.75 8.96
C VAL A 73 3.91 3.11 8.33
N TYR A 74 4.84 3.88 8.90
CA TYR A 74 5.22 5.22 8.47
C TYR A 74 6.25 5.15 7.34
N ARG A 75 6.14 5.99 6.32
CA ARG A 75 7.17 6.22 5.30
C ARG A 75 7.85 7.56 5.53
N LEU A 76 9.18 7.54 5.46
CA LEU A 76 10.02 8.71 5.55
C LEU A 76 10.98 8.74 4.37
N TYR A 77 11.21 9.94 3.84
CA TYR A 77 12.14 10.19 2.74
C TYR A 77 13.35 10.99 3.24
N ASN A 78 14.55 10.54 2.90
CA ASN A 78 15.78 11.29 3.17
C ASN A 78 16.14 12.15 1.94
N PRO A 79 15.98 13.48 1.99
CA PRO A 79 16.29 14.34 0.84
C PRO A 79 17.78 14.37 0.47
N ASN A 80 18.67 13.93 1.37
CA ASN A 80 20.11 13.96 1.12
C ASN A 80 20.63 12.69 0.44
N SER A 81 20.05 11.52 0.72
CA SER A 81 20.46 10.24 0.12
C SER A 81 19.51 9.72 -0.95
N GLY A 82 18.24 10.15 -0.94
CA GLY A 82 17.18 9.55 -1.77
C GLY A 82 16.48 8.36 -1.11
N ASP A 83 16.98 7.88 0.04
CA ASP A 83 16.44 6.70 0.71
C ASP A 83 15.01 6.90 1.19
N HIS A 84 14.24 5.82 1.12
CA HIS A 84 12.98 5.68 1.84
C HIS A 84 13.15 4.73 3.02
N HIS A 85 12.59 5.10 4.17
CA HIS A 85 12.56 4.29 5.39
C HIS A 85 11.13 3.99 5.79
N TYR A 86 10.88 2.75 6.20
CA TYR A 86 9.58 2.26 6.62
C TYR A 86 9.63 1.72 8.06
N THR A 87 8.70 2.17 8.90
CA THR A 87 8.72 1.80 10.32
C THR A 87 7.36 1.87 10.99
N GLN A 88 7.07 0.96 11.90
CA GLN A 88 5.94 1.09 12.84
C GLN A 88 6.28 1.91 14.09
N SER A 89 7.56 2.21 14.31
CA SER A 89 8.01 2.95 15.48
C SER A 89 7.78 4.44 15.29
N ALA A 90 6.79 4.98 16.01
CA ALA A 90 6.58 6.43 16.06
C ALA A 90 7.81 7.17 16.59
N ILE A 91 8.57 6.56 17.51
CA ILE A 91 9.81 7.12 18.06
C ILE A 91 10.90 7.21 16.99
N GLU A 92 11.05 6.17 16.16
CA GLU A 92 12.00 6.17 15.04
C GLU A 92 11.60 7.24 14.00
N ARG A 93 10.32 7.30 13.62
CA ARG A 93 9.77 8.34 12.74
C ARG A 93 10.09 9.74 13.26
N ASP A 94 9.77 10.02 14.53
CA ASP A 94 9.95 11.34 15.11
C ASP A 94 11.44 11.71 15.24
N SER A 95 12.30 10.72 15.50
CA SER A 95 13.75 10.93 15.56
C SER A 95 14.35 11.24 14.19
N LEU A 96 13.97 10.49 13.16
CA LEU A 96 14.37 10.74 11.76
C LEU A 96 13.87 12.10 11.27
N THR A 97 12.61 12.45 11.59
CA THR A 97 12.03 13.75 11.23
C THR A 97 12.82 14.90 11.87
N ARG A 98 13.23 14.75 13.14
CA ARG A 98 14.04 15.75 13.86
C ARG A 98 15.41 16.00 13.22
N ILE A 99 15.97 14.99 12.54
CA ILE A 99 17.26 15.11 11.84
C ILE A 99 17.10 15.41 10.33
N GLY A 100 15.91 15.85 9.91
CA GLY A 100 15.69 16.39 8.56
C GLY A 100 15.11 15.42 7.54
N TRP A 101 14.72 14.20 7.93
CA TRP A 101 13.94 13.34 7.04
C TRP A 101 12.52 13.88 6.90
N ARG A 102 11.94 13.76 5.71
CA ARG A 102 10.56 14.16 5.44
C ARG A 102 9.63 13.00 5.80
N TYR A 103 8.73 13.21 6.76
CA TYR A 103 7.62 12.29 6.99
C TYR A 103 6.60 12.41 5.85
N GLU A 104 6.27 11.30 5.20
CA GLU A 104 5.38 11.26 4.02
C GLU A 104 3.97 10.70 4.32
N GLY A 105 3.76 10.24 5.56
CA GLY A 105 2.49 9.70 6.02
C GLY A 105 2.54 8.21 6.35
N ILE A 106 1.36 7.63 6.50
CA ILE A 106 1.17 6.19 6.71
C ILE A 106 1.21 5.51 5.35
N ALA A 107 2.20 4.68 5.11
CA ALA A 107 2.38 3.96 3.85
C ALA A 107 1.36 2.83 3.67
N TRP A 108 1.14 2.06 4.74
CA TRP A 108 0.12 1.03 4.81
C TRP A 108 -0.14 0.68 6.28
N GLN A 109 -1.14 -0.16 6.51
CA GLN A 109 -1.40 -0.73 7.83
C GLN A 109 -0.70 -2.08 7.97
N SER A 110 -0.29 -2.41 9.17
CA SER A 110 0.18 -3.73 9.54
C SER A 110 -0.89 -4.49 10.30
N GLY A 111 -0.98 -5.78 10.02
CA GLY A 111 -1.80 -6.75 10.71
C GLY A 111 -1.59 -8.13 10.10
N GLY A 112 -2.42 -9.10 10.47
CA GLY A 112 -2.20 -10.50 10.07
C GLY A 112 -1.08 -11.16 10.87
N SER A 113 -0.54 -12.25 10.34
CA SER A 113 0.40 -13.13 11.05
C SER A 113 1.70 -13.41 10.30
N VAL A 114 1.87 -12.86 9.09
CA VAL A 114 3.05 -13.11 8.27
C VAL A 114 4.10 -12.02 8.55
N PRO A 115 5.28 -12.37 9.09
CA PRO A 115 6.28 -11.37 9.48
C PRO A 115 7.02 -10.78 8.28
N VAL A 116 7.18 -9.46 8.25
CA VAL A 116 8.10 -8.75 7.36
C VAL A 116 9.40 -8.43 8.13
N TYR A 117 10.50 -8.99 7.68
CA TYR A 117 11.83 -8.84 8.25
C TYR A 117 12.51 -7.58 7.74
N ARG A 118 13.19 -6.84 8.63
CA ARG A 118 14.03 -5.71 8.27
C ARG A 118 15.51 -6.06 8.40
N LEU A 119 16.29 -5.64 7.42
CA LEU A 119 17.73 -5.73 7.43
C LEU A 119 18.35 -4.37 7.12
N TYR A 120 19.46 -4.06 7.80
CA TYR A 120 20.24 -2.86 7.59
C TYR A 120 21.61 -3.19 7.01
N ASN A 121 22.02 -2.49 5.94
CA ASN A 121 23.35 -2.58 5.38
C ASN A 121 24.23 -1.43 5.91
N PRO A 122 25.15 -1.70 6.86
CA PRO A 122 26.02 -0.66 7.42
C PRO A 122 27.04 -0.09 6.42
N ASN A 123 27.23 -0.76 5.27
CA ASN A 123 28.21 -0.37 4.25
C ASN A 123 27.59 0.34 3.05
N ALA A 124 26.26 0.48 3.01
CA ALA A 124 25.55 1.14 1.94
C ALA A 124 25.45 2.65 2.18
N ARG A 125 25.55 3.44 1.11
CA ARG A 125 25.25 4.89 1.15
C ARG A 125 23.78 5.20 0.86
N THR A 126 23.16 4.36 0.05
CA THR A 126 21.75 4.37 -0.37
C THR A 126 21.27 2.93 -0.43
N GLY A 127 19.97 2.67 -0.33
CA GLY A 127 19.43 1.31 -0.23
C GLY A 127 19.83 0.64 1.08
N THR A 128 19.91 1.44 2.15
CA THR A 128 20.45 0.98 3.44
C THR A 128 19.55 -0.01 4.16
N HIS A 129 18.26 -0.06 3.84
CA HIS A 129 17.30 -0.98 4.47
C HIS A 129 16.62 -1.88 3.44
N HIS A 130 16.39 -3.14 3.84
CA HIS A 130 15.65 -4.12 3.06
C HIS A 130 14.52 -4.72 3.88
N TYR A 131 13.37 -4.95 3.23
CA TYR A 131 12.16 -5.46 3.86
C TYR A 131 11.64 -6.68 3.11
N THR A 132 11.50 -7.81 3.79
CA THR A 132 11.17 -9.07 3.10
C THR A 132 10.36 -10.03 3.95
N LEU A 133 9.46 -10.77 3.31
CA LEU A 133 8.84 -11.97 3.87
C LEU A 133 9.78 -13.18 3.81
N SER A 134 10.77 -13.15 2.92
CA SER A 134 11.62 -14.30 2.63
C SER A 134 12.68 -14.50 3.71
N VAL A 135 12.52 -15.57 4.49
CA VAL A 135 13.56 -16.06 5.40
C VAL A 135 14.87 -16.35 4.65
N GLY A 136 14.78 -16.85 3.41
CA GLY A 136 15.94 -17.15 2.58
C GLY A 136 16.72 -15.88 2.20
N GLU A 137 16.02 -14.84 1.74
CA GLU A 137 16.62 -13.55 1.40
C GLU A 137 17.24 -12.89 2.63
N ARG A 138 16.52 -12.88 3.76
CA ARG A 138 17.05 -12.41 5.05
C ARG A 138 18.35 -13.13 5.43
N ASN A 139 18.35 -14.46 5.38
CA ASN A 139 19.53 -15.23 5.77
C ASN A 139 20.70 -15.01 4.79
N SER A 140 20.42 -14.91 3.49
CA SER A 140 21.42 -14.61 2.46
C SER A 140 22.07 -13.25 2.69
N LEU A 141 21.27 -12.20 2.88
CA LEU A 141 21.77 -10.85 3.16
C LEU A 141 22.56 -10.80 4.48
N ALA A 142 22.07 -11.46 5.53
CA ALA A 142 22.77 -11.55 6.80
C ALA A 142 24.14 -12.23 6.66
N SER A 143 24.24 -13.28 5.82
CA SER A 143 25.50 -13.99 5.58
C SER A 143 26.57 -13.14 4.89
N ILE A 144 26.16 -12.08 4.16
CA ILE A 144 27.06 -11.15 3.48
C ILE A 144 27.22 -9.81 4.24
N GLY A 145 26.91 -9.81 5.54
CA GLY A 145 27.23 -8.70 6.45
C GLY A 145 26.12 -7.68 6.67
N TRP A 146 24.91 -7.90 6.15
CA TRP A 146 23.76 -7.09 6.56
C TRP A 146 23.35 -7.45 7.99
N ARG A 147 22.91 -6.46 8.76
CA ARG A 147 22.39 -6.66 10.11
C ARG A 147 20.90 -6.98 10.05
N TYR A 148 20.50 -8.15 10.52
CA TYR A 148 19.09 -8.45 10.76
C TYR A 148 18.59 -7.65 11.98
N GLU A 149 17.53 -6.87 11.80
CA GLU A 149 16.99 -5.98 12.83
C GLU A 149 15.67 -6.49 13.44
N GLY A 150 15.22 -7.68 13.05
CA GLY A 150 14.00 -8.29 13.57
C GLY A 150 12.81 -8.19 12.62
N VAL A 151 11.65 -8.53 13.16
CA VAL A 151 10.35 -8.31 12.50
C VAL A 151 10.00 -6.84 12.64
N SER A 152 9.79 -6.15 11.52
CA SER A 152 9.37 -4.74 11.54
C SER A 152 7.87 -4.55 11.59
N TRP A 153 7.11 -5.46 10.96
CA TRP A 153 5.65 -5.50 11.01
C TRP A 153 5.11 -6.84 10.51
N TYR A 154 3.79 -6.99 10.56
CA TYR A 154 3.06 -8.13 10.02
C TYR A 154 2.21 -7.75 8.80
N ALA A 155 2.12 -8.70 7.87
CA ALA A 155 1.31 -8.69 6.66
C ALA A 155 0.25 -9.81 6.71
N ILE A 156 -0.72 -9.76 5.79
CA ILE A 156 -1.77 -10.77 5.68
C ILE A 156 -1.24 -12.05 5.05
N ASN A 157 -0.58 -11.93 3.90
CA ASN A 157 0.08 -13.01 3.16
C ASN A 157 1.09 -12.44 2.15
N ASP A 158 1.69 -13.33 1.35
CA ASP A 158 2.70 -13.00 0.33
C ASP A 158 2.15 -12.43 -0.98
N GLY A 159 0.83 -12.34 -1.13
CA GLY A 159 0.20 -11.85 -2.35
C GLY A 159 0.37 -12.80 -3.55
N ALA A 160 0.65 -14.09 -3.34
CA ALA A 160 0.83 -15.06 -4.42
C ALA A 160 -0.35 -15.09 -5.42
N ALA A 161 -1.59 -14.89 -4.93
CA ALA A 161 -2.78 -14.81 -5.78
C ALA A 161 -2.81 -13.56 -6.69
N TYR A 162 -2.13 -12.47 -6.30
CA TYR A 162 -1.99 -11.27 -7.12
C TYR A 162 -0.93 -11.43 -8.22
N ALA A 163 0.02 -12.35 -8.05
CA ALA A 163 1.01 -12.68 -9.09
C ALA A 163 0.41 -13.44 -10.29
N ASP A 164 -0.72 -14.14 -10.10
CA ASP A 164 -1.43 -14.90 -11.15
C ASP A 164 -2.52 -14.05 -11.84
N ALA A 165 -3.25 -13.21 -11.08
CA ALA A 165 -4.28 -12.31 -11.63
C ALA A 165 -3.70 -11.06 -12.34
N SER A 166 -2.47 -10.68 -12.02
CA SER A 166 -1.68 -9.72 -12.78
C SER A 166 -0.48 -10.44 -13.34
N SER A 167 -0.65 -11.13 -14.48
CA SER A 167 0.48 -11.37 -15.36
C SER A 167 1.07 -10.00 -15.67
N PHE A 168 2.09 -9.60 -14.90
CA PHE A 168 2.88 -8.40 -15.10
C PHE A 168 3.40 -8.51 -16.52
N SER A 169 2.69 -7.88 -17.47
CA SER A 169 3.11 -7.90 -18.85
C SER A 169 4.48 -7.25 -18.85
N ASP A 170 5.51 -8.05 -19.10
CA ASP A 170 6.73 -7.61 -19.77
C ASP A 170 6.30 -7.00 -21.11
N SER A 171 5.79 -5.77 -21.08
CA SER A 171 5.74 -4.92 -22.26
C SER A 171 6.94 -3.99 -22.18
N ASN A 172 8.11 -4.61 -22.33
CA ASN A 172 9.24 -3.90 -22.88
C ASN A 172 8.89 -3.57 -24.34
N GLY A 173 8.49 -2.33 -24.61
CA GLY A 173 8.32 -1.79 -25.97
C GLY A 173 6.87 -1.63 -26.42
N GLY A 174 6.31 -0.45 -26.21
CA GLY A 174 5.02 -0.06 -26.77
C GLY A 174 4.60 1.33 -26.34
N ASN A 175 5.29 2.35 -26.83
CA ASN A 175 4.89 3.74 -26.68
C ASN A 175 3.48 3.96 -27.26
N SER A 176 2.47 4.04 -26.39
CA SER A 176 1.34 4.94 -26.62
C SER A 176 1.45 6.01 -25.55
N GLY A 177 1.77 7.25 -25.96
CA GLY A 177 1.94 8.40 -25.09
C GLY A 177 0.67 8.75 -24.29
N LYS A 178 0.41 7.96 -23.26
CA LYS A 178 -0.43 8.28 -22.13
C LYS A 178 0.48 8.21 -20.93
N SER A 179 1.12 9.34 -20.63
CA SER A 179 1.59 9.58 -19.27
C SER A 179 0.41 9.26 -18.34
N LEU A 180 0.66 8.67 -17.18
CA LEU A 180 -0.34 8.60 -16.11
C LEU A 180 -0.35 9.98 -15.45
N VAL A 181 -1.52 10.56 -15.16
CA VAL A 181 -1.53 11.82 -14.42
C VAL A 181 -0.96 11.45 -13.06
N GLY A 182 0.14 12.08 -12.68
CA GLY A 182 0.73 11.87 -11.36
C GLY A 182 0.17 12.81 -10.31
N PRO A 183 0.43 12.51 -9.02
CA PRO A 183 0.21 13.48 -7.97
C PRO A 183 0.90 14.79 -8.32
N ASN A 184 0.34 15.87 -7.78
CA ASN A 184 0.96 17.18 -7.87
C ASN A 184 2.42 17.09 -7.40
N ALA A 185 3.27 18.03 -7.82
CA ALA A 185 4.68 18.03 -7.42
C ALA A 185 4.90 18.03 -5.89
N ASP A 186 3.88 18.45 -5.12
CA ASP A 186 3.87 18.41 -3.65
C ASP A 186 3.43 17.05 -3.06
N GLY A 187 3.02 16.08 -3.89
CA GLY A 187 2.53 14.75 -3.51
C GLY A 187 1.06 14.72 -3.07
N MET A 188 0.33 15.82 -3.28
CA MET A 188 -1.02 15.99 -2.73
C MET A 188 -2.11 15.66 -3.76
N VAL A 189 -3.21 15.12 -3.25
CA VAL A 189 -4.42 14.75 -3.97
C VAL A 189 -5.64 15.47 -3.38
N TYR A 190 -6.71 15.52 -4.16
CA TYR A 190 -7.98 16.14 -3.81
C TYR A 190 -9.04 15.07 -3.56
N VAL A 191 -9.81 15.22 -2.48
CA VAL A 191 -10.87 14.29 -2.09
C VAL A 191 -12.15 15.09 -1.83
N ALA A 192 -13.24 14.71 -2.51
CA ALA A 192 -14.54 15.35 -2.36
C ALA A 192 -15.23 15.02 -1.03
N SER A 193 -16.41 15.61 -0.80
CA SER A 193 -17.32 15.28 0.31
C SER A 193 -16.69 15.44 1.70
N GLY A 194 -15.91 16.50 1.91
CA GLY A 194 -15.20 16.73 3.16
C GLY A 194 -14.08 15.72 3.42
N GLY A 195 -13.54 15.09 2.37
CA GLY A 195 -12.53 14.04 2.49
C GLY A 195 -13.11 12.62 2.66
N ASN A 196 -14.44 12.46 2.62
CA ASN A 196 -15.12 11.17 2.79
C ASN A 196 -15.36 10.41 1.49
N SER A 197 -15.06 11.00 0.32
CA SER A 197 -15.15 10.26 -0.94
C SER A 197 -14.13 9.11 -0.99
N ASP A 198 -14.52 7.96 -1.55
CA ASP A 198 -13.63 6.82 -1.79
C ASP A 198 -12.67 7.04 -2.98
N VAL A 199 -12.88 8.12 -3.73
CA VAL A 199 -12.09 8.47 -4.91
C VAL A 199 -11.26 9.71 -4.60
N TYR A 200 -10.02 9.73 -5.09
CA TYR A 200 -9.18 10.92 -5.12
C TYR A 200 -8.79 11.31 -6.55
N TRP A 201 -8.48 12.60 -6.72
CA TRP A 201 -8.03 13.19 -7.98
C TRP A 201 -6.68 13.86 -7.77
N TYR A 202 -5.82 13.79 -8.78
CA TYR A 202 -4.55 14.50 -8.78
C TYR A 202 -4.70 15.98 -9.09
N ARG A 203 -5.73 16.35 -9.85
CA ARG A 203 -6.02 17.74 -10.23
C ARG A 203 -7.45 18.12 -9.84
N ILE A 204 -7.62 19.30 -9.26
CA ILE A 204 -8.94 19.77 -8.84
C ILE A 204 -9.85 20.06 -10.04
N GLU A 205 -9.25 20.49 -11.16
CA GLU A 205 -9.91 20.74 -12.43
C GLU A 205 -10.45 19.48 -13.12
N ASN A 206 -9.95 18.29 -12.74
CA ASN A 206 -10.42 17.01 -13.26
C ASN A 206 -11.55 16.40 -12.41
N MET A 207 -11.95 17.04 -11.31
CA MET A 207 -13.08 16.61 -10.50
C MET A 207 -14.41 16.83 -11.26
N PRO A 208 -15.44 15.99 -11.03
CA PRO A 208 -16.75 16.17 -11.66
C PRO A 208 -17.29 17.60 -11.51
N SER A 209 -17.89 18.16 -12.55
CA SER A 209 -18.39 19.55 -12.52
C SER A 209 -19.47 19.83 -11.48
N ASN A 210 -20.15 18.78 -11.01
CA ASN A 210 -21.13 18.84 -9.91
C ASN A 210 -20.49 18.70 -8.51
N THR A 211 -19.16 18.69 -8.40
CA THR A 211 -18.45 18.64 -7.13
C THR A 211 -18.72 19.91 -6.33
N ASN A 212 -19.04 19.78 -5.04
CA ASN A 212 -19.05 20.92 -4.13
C ASN A 212 -17.60 21.27 -3.73
N PHE A 213 -16.98 22.19 -4.49
CA PHE A 213 -15.58 22.60 -4.31
C PHE A 213 -15.26 23.22 -2.94
N ASN A 214 -16.26 23.78 -2.24
CA ASN A 214 -16.06 24.30 -0.87
C ASN A 214 -15.75 23.21 0.16
N ASN A 215 -16.08 21.95 -0.15
CA ASN A 215 -15.87 20.80 0.72
C ASN A 215 -14.78 19.85 0.21
N VAL A 216 -13.92 20.30 -0.71
CA VAL A 216 -12.79 19.51 -1.20
C VAL A 216 -11.63 19.59 -0.20
N VAL A 217 -11.10 18.44 0.18
CA VAL A 217 -9.97 18.32 1.11
C VAL A 217 -8.72 17.89 0.35
N LYS A 218 -7.59 18.53 0.68
CA LYS A 218 -6.27 18.17 0.15
C LYS A 218 -5.53 17.28 1.17
N MET A 219 -4.95 16.17 0.71
CA MET A 219 -4.13 15.26 1.55
C MET A 219 -3.04 14.59 0.72
N SER A 220 -2.01 13.98 1.33
CA SER A 220 -1.02 13.22 0.56
C SER A 220 -1.69 12.03 -0.12
N GLU A 221 -1.23 11.66 -1.32
CA GLU A 221 -1.71 10.45 -2.00
C GLU A 221 -1.62 9.23 -1.08
N GLN A 222 -0.51 9.12 -0.37
CA GLN A 222 -0.26 8.04 0.56
C GLN A 222 -1.29 7.99 1.70
N THR A 223 -1.73 9.15 2.21
CA THR A 223 -2.83 9.24 3.20
C THR A 223 -4.18 8.90 2.61
N ALA A 224 -4.42 9.27 1.35
CA ALA A 224 -5.66 8.90 0.66
C ALA A 224 -5.74 7.37 0.51
N ILE A 225 -4.68 6.75 -0.01
CA ILE A 225 -4.60 5.30 -0.16
C ILE A 225 -4.70 4.58 1.18
N SER A 226 -4.01 5.07 2.23
CA SER A 226 -4.09 4.48 3.57
C SER A 226 -5.48 4.57 4.22
N ARG A 227 -6.40 5.35 3.64
CA ARG A 227 -7.81 5.49 4.04
C ARG A 227 -8.75 4.72 3.10
N GLY A 228 -8.23 3.77 2.33
CA GLY A 228 -9.01 2.95 1.39
C GLY A 228 -9.45 3.69 0.13
N LYS A 229 -8.87 4.86 -0.17
CA LYS A 229 -9.24 5.64 -1.35
C LYS A 229 -8.45 5.17 -2.56
N HIS A 230 -9.07 5.26 -3.74
CA HIS A 230 -8.43 4.92 -5.01
C HIS A 230 -8.42 6.12 -5.98
N HIS A 231 -7.46 6.12 -6.89
CA HIS A 231 -7.35 7.16 -7.91
C HIS A 231 -8.54 7.09 -8.88
N SER A 232 -9.03 8.24 -9.33
CA SER A 232 -10.10 8.31 -10.32
C SER A 232 -9.70 7.71 -11.67
N GLU A 233 -10.38 6.64 -12.09
CA GLU A 233 -10.22 6.02 -13.42
C GLU A 233 -10.57 6.97 -14.59
N LYS A 234 -11.31 8.05 -14.29
CA LYS A 234 -11.75 9.05 -15.26
C LYS A 234 -10.75 10.18 -15.45
N GLU A 235 -9.76 10.30 -14.58
CA GLU A 235 -8.70 11.28 -14.72
C GLU A 235 -7.71 10.80 -15.79
N LYS A 236 -7.94 11.27 -17.02
CA LYS A 236 -7.08 11.05 -18.18
C LYS A 236 -6.53 12.42 -18.63
N TYR A 237 -5.36 12.45 -19.25
CA TYR A 237 -4.83 13.70 -19.85
C TYR A 237 -5.84 14.30 -20.84
N ASN A 238 -5.91 15.63 -20.85
CA ASN A 238 -6.22 16.40 -22.05
C ASN A 238 -4.98 16.47 -22.94
#